data_AF-A0A852IQY4-F1
#
_entry.id   AF-A0A852IQY4-F1
#
_cell.length_a   1.000
_cell.length_b   1.000
_cell.length_c   1.000
_cell.angle_alpha   90.00
_cell.angle_beta   90.00
_cell.angle_gamma   90.00
#
_symmetry.space_group_name_H-M   'P 1'
#
loop_
_entity.id
_entity.type
_entity.pdbx_description
1 polymer ?
#
loop_
_entity_poly.entity_id
_entity_poly.type
_entity_poly.pdbx_seq_one_letter_code
_entity_poly.pdbx_strand_id
1 'polypeptide(L)' 'QVAEAVAQPLLGTRRVTLVSGGSGDLGVSRLPTEILEVVTKLPTAVEALTGISVTQVPPSGPLTTT' A
#
# COMPACT_ATOMS: atom_id res chain seq x y z
N GLN A 1 -0.10 5.72 10.49
CA GLN A 1 0.97 6.14 9.56
C GLN A 1 1.08 5.24 8.33
N VAL A 2 1.08 3.89 8.45
CA VAL A 2 1.08 2.98 7.26
C VAL A 2 -0.09 3.22 6.31
N ALA A 3 -1.31 3.38 6.84
CA ALA A 3 -2.50 3.67 6.02
C ALA A 3 -2.36 4.98 5.20
N GLU A 4 -1.70 5.98 5.77
CA GLU A 4 -1.49 7.27 5.10
C GLU A 4 -0.42 7.18 4.02
N ALA A 5 0.69 6.49 4.30
CA ALA A 5 1.75 6.22 3.32
C ALA A 5 1.24 5.43 2.11
N VAL A 6 0.24 4.54 2.30
CA VAL A 6 -0.36 3.78 1.20
C VAL A 6 -1.48 4.58 0.50
N ALA A 7 -2.19 5.45 1.22
CA ALA A 7 -3.21 6.31 0.64
C ALA A 7 -2.63 7.41 -0.26
N GLN A 8 -1.46 7.96 0.05
CA GLN A 8 -0.81 9.02 -0.72
C GLN A 8 -0.62 8.71 -2.23
N PRO A 9 -0.01 7.58 -2.64
CA PRO A 9 0.11 7.24 -4.06
C PRO A 9 -1.25 6.98 -4.74
N LEU A 10 -2.26 6.50 -4.00
CA LEU A 10 -3.61 6.31 -4.52
C LEU A 10 -4.35 7.64 -4.74
N LEU A 11 -4.16 8.64 -3.87
CA LEU A 11 -4.76 9.98 -3.99
C LEU A 11 -4.32 10.72 -5.25
N GLY A 12 -3.09 10.50 -5.71
CA GLY A 12 -2.55 11.07 -6.96
C GLY A 12 -2.86 10.24 -8.22
N THR A 13 -3.41 9.03 -8.06
CA THR A 13 -3.63 8.12 -9.18
C THR A 13 -4.87 8.53 -9.98
N ARG A 14 -4.65 9.16 -11.15
CA ARG A 14 -5.73 9.60 -12.06
C ARG A 14 -6.49 8.47 -12.74
N ARG A 15 -5.85 7.32 -12.95
CA ARG A 15 -6.45 6.18 -13.65
C ARG A 15 -5.80 4.88 -13.22
N VAL A 16 -6.63 3.92 -12.82
CA VAL A 16 -6.24 2.52 -12.64
C VAL A 16 -6.76 1.73 -13.83
N THR A 17 -5.88 1.06 -14.56
CA THR A 17 -6.26 0.23 -15.72
C THR A 17 -6.05 -1.24 -15.36
N LEU A 18 -7.12 -2.02 -15.39
CA LEU A 18 -7.09 -3.45 -15.15
C LEU A 18 -7.15 -4.20 -16.48
N VAL A 19 -6.18 -5.05 -16.75
CA VAL A 19 -6.14 -5.89 -17.95
C VAL A 19 -6.50 -7.31 -17.52
N SER A 20 -7.74 -7.74 -17.80
CA SER A 20 -8.19 -9.11 -17.53
C SER A 20 -8.24 -9.91 -18.83
N GLY A 21 -7.57 -11.07 -18.84
CA GLY A 21 -7.49 -11.96 -20.00
C GLY A 21 -8.59 -13.02 -20.09
N GLY A 22 -9.66 -12.95 -19.27
CA GLY A 22 -10.70 -13.98 -19.21
C GLY A 22 -12.08 -13.45 -18.79
N SER A 23 -13.12 -14.21 -19.15
CA SER A 23 -14.54 -13.93 -18.88
C SER A 23 -14.88 -14.24 -17.42
N GLY A 24 -14.52 -13.33 -16.51
CA GLY A 24 -14.90 -13.38 -15.09
C GLY A 24 -15.08 -11.97 -14.54
N ASP A 25 -16.03 -11.81 -13.60
CA ASP A 25 -16.41 -10.53 -13.00
C ASP A 25 -15.20 -9.67 -12.66
N LEU A 26 -15.26 -8.42 -13.12
CA LEU A 26 -14.18 -7.43 -13.07
C LEU A 26 -13.56 -7.31 -11.67
N GLY A 27 -12.32 -7.77 -11.55
CA GLY A 27 -11.51 -7.75 -10.31
C GLY A 27 -11.28 -6.36 -9.70
N VAL A 28 -11.62 -5.27 -10.39
CA VAL A 28 -11.57 -3.90 -9.84
C VAL A 28 -12.45 -3.74 -8.60
N SER A 29 -13.60 -4.41 -8.56
CA SER A 29 -14.49 -4.40 -7.38
C SER A 29 -13.87 -5.04 -6.14
N ARG A 30 -12.87 -5.93 -6.34
CA ARG A 30 -12.16 -6.65 -5.28
C ARG A 30 -10.79 -6.04 -4.95
N LEU A 31 -10.22 -5.23 -5.85
CA LEU A 31 -8.95 -4.52 -5.64
C LEU A 31 -8.87 -3.77 -4.31
N PRO A 32 -9.90 -3.03 -3.84
CA PRO A 32 -9.81 -2.35 -2.54
C PRO A 32 -9.59 -3.32 -1.37
N THR A 33 -10.25 -4.48 -1.41
CA THR A 33 -10.12 -5.54 -0.40
C THR A 33 -8.73 -6.18 -0.48
N GLU A 34 -8.25 -6.50 -1.68
CA GLU A 34 -6.92 -7.08 -1.89
C GLU A 34 -5.80 -6.12 -1.46
N ILE A 35 -5.94 -4.82 -1.77
CA ILE A 35 -5.00 -3.79 -1.31
C ILE A 35 -5.02 -3.72 0.21
N LEU A 36 -6.21 -3.73 0.84
CA LEU A 36 -6.35 -3.72 2.30
C LEU A 36 -5.69 -4.95 2.94
N GLU A 37 -5.83 -6.13 2.33
CA GLU A 37 -5.14 -7.33 2.80
C GLU A 37 -3.61 -7.23 2.68
N VAL A 38 -3.10 -6.65 1.59
CA VAL A 38 -1.65 -6.48 1.40
C VAL A 38 -1.08 -5.51 2.44
N VAL A 39 -1.70 -4.34 2.64
CA VAL A 39 -1.18 -3.35 3.61
C VAL A 39 -1.26 -3.83 5.06
N THR A 40 -2.12 -4.78 5.35
CA THR A 40 -2.26 -5.35 6.70
C THR A 40 -1.29 -6.51 6.94
N LYS A 41 -1.07 -7.38 5.94
CA LYS A 41 -0.27 -8.61 6.10
C LYS A 41 1.21 -8.44 5.72
N LEU A 42 1.50 -7.59 4.73
CA LEU A 42 2.85 -7.44 4.19
C LEU A 42 3.87 -6.87 5.20
N PRO A 43 3.55 -5.86 6.03
CA PRO A 43 4.49 -5.35 7.03
C PRO A 43 4.97 -6.44 7.99
N THR A 44 4.04 -7.24 8.51
CA THR A 44 4.34 -8.36 9.43
C THR A 44 5.16 -9.47 8.76
N ALA A 45 4.86 -9.78 7.49
CA ALA A 45 5.61 -10.78 6.74
C ALA A 45 7.06 -10.33 6.46
N VAL A 46 7.26 -9.06 6.09
CA VAL A 46 8.59 -8.48 5.86
C VAL A 46 9.37 -8.40 7.17
N GLU A 47 8.72 -7.99 8.27
CA GLU A 47 9.30 -8.01 9.61
C GLU A 47 9.79 -9.40 10.01
N ALA A 48 8.95 -10.43 9.82
CA ALA A 48 9.30 -11.81 10.18
C ALA A 48 10.49 -12.37 9.37
N LEU A 49 10.66 -11.93 8.12
CA LEU A 49 11.73 -12.40 7.23
C LEU A 49 13.04 -11.63 7.36
N THR A 50 12.97 -10.35 7.72
CA THR A 50 14.13 -9.44 7.72
C THR A 50 14.55 -9.01 9.12
N GLY A 51 13.68 -9.17 10.13
CA GLY A 51 13.86 -8.63 11.47
C GLY A 51 13.73 -7.12 11.57
N ILE A 52 13.38 -6.43 10.48
CA ILE A 52 13.27 -4.96 10.42
C ILE A 52 11.81 -4.55 10.64
N SER A 53 11.54 -3.78 11.69
CA SER A 53 10.23 -3.14 11.92
C SER A 53 9.87 -2.18 10.80
N VAL A 54 8.88 -2.54 9.98
CA VAL A 54 8.37 -1.75 8.83
C VAL A 54 7.42 -0.63 9.30
N THR A 55 6.98 -0.70 10.55
CA THR A 55 6.08 0.28 11.17
C THR A 55 6.71 1.66 11.42
N GLN A 56 8.03 1.83 11.24
CA GLN A 56 8.73 3.10 11.44
C GLN A 56 9.77 3.37 10.35
N VAL A 57 9.37 4.04 9.28
CA VAL A 57 10.31 4.76 8.41
C VAL A 57 10.33 6.21 8.89
N PRO A 58 11.42 6.72 9.50
CA PRO A 58 11.51 8.14 9.83
C PRO A 58 11.48 8.97 8.54
N PRO A 59 10.84 10.16 8.54
CA PRO A 59 10.92 11.05 7.39
C PRO A 59 12.38 11.41 7.13
N SER A 60 12.94 10.92 6.03
CA SER A 60 14.27 11.28 5.56
C SER A 60 14.23 12.64 4.88
N GLY A 61 14.25 13.69 5.71
CA GLY A 61 14.37 15.10 5.32
C GLY A 61 14.29 16.00 6.56
N PRO A 62 15.01 17.15 6.61
CA PRO A 62 15.05 17.95 7.82
C PRO A 62 13.65 18.50 8.15
N LEU A 63 13.19 18.22 9.37
CA LEU A 63 12.06 18.89 9.99
C LEU A 63 12.46 20.35 10.26
N THR A 64 12.25 21.24 9.28
CA THR A 64 12.28 22.69 9.54
C THR A 64 11.03 23.04 10.33
N THR A 65 11.23 23.18 11.64
CA THR A 65 10.32 23.88 12.57
C THR A 65 10.22 25.36 12.16
N THR A 66 9.01 25.89 12.09
CA THR A 66 8.71 27.31 12.30
C THR A 66 7.46 27.39 13.15
#